data_AF-A0A1V4MD49-F1
#
_entry.id   AF-A0A1V4MD49-F1
#
_cell.length_a   1.000
_cell.length_b   1.000
_cell.length_c   1.000
_cell.angle_alpha   90.00
_cell.angle_beta   90.00
_cell.angle_gamma   90.00
#
_symmetry.space_group_name_H-M   'P 1'
#
loop_
_entity.id
_entity.type
_entity.pdbx_description
1 polymer ?
#
loop_
_entity_poly.entity_id
_entity_poly.type
_entity_poly.pdbx_seq_one_letter_code
_entity_poly.pdbx_strand_id
1 'polypeptide(L)'
;MDRQFSLLDIYKLILQGDMGRFPYGIWKEDSIKKECVDVIRYFVENILQCDQEEIPQKATFSQFRKYRLYGMIKNVFNQSTYEAIDAAYPGRFKRWEFGNYSRHNWTKDSAANAVKWLIQEKLGWSFDKAENRLTTQDFHNYGLGYILEHYYELDVKQAVQDAKPHRGKLLRR
;
A
#
# COMPACT_ATOMS: atom_id res chain seq x y z
N MET A 1 2.03 27.30 -18.75
CA MET A 1 2.79 28.21 -17.88
C MET A 1 4.09 27.49 -17.59
N ASP A 2 5.21 27.93 -18.17
CA ASP A 2 6.49 27.24 -18.03
C ASP A 2 6.95 27.35 -16.57
N ARG A 3 6.91 26.22 -15.85
CA ARG A 3 7.36 26.15 -14.46
C ARG A 3 8.89 26.11 -14.46
N GLN A 4 9.53 27.13 -13.88
CA GLN A 4 11.00 27.25 -13.83
C GLN A 4 11.65 26.16 -12.94
N PHE A 5 10.90 25.59 -12.01
CA PHE A 5 11.35 24.55 -11.08
C PHE A 5 10.50 23.29 -11.23
N SER A 6 11.11 22.13 -11.11
CA SER A 6 10.36 20.87 -11.01
C SER A 6 9.59 20.81 -9.68
N LEU A 7 8.58 19.93 -9.59
CA LEU A 7 7.90 19.70 -8.32
C LEU A 7 8.85 19.24 -7.20
N LEU A 8 9.88 18.45 -7.54
CA LEU A 8 10.87 17.99 -6.59
C LEU A 8 11.74 19.13 -6.06
N ASP A 9 12.12 20.08 -6.92
CA ASP A 9 12.88 21.27 -6.51
C ASP A 9 12.05 22.12 -5.55
N ILE A 10 10.77 22.35 -5.88
CA ILE A 10 9.82 23.03 -4.99
C ILE A 10 9.72 22.30 -3.64
N TYR A 11 9.63 20.97 -3.66
CA TYR A 11 9.55 20.20 -2.44
C TYR A 11 10.80 20.36 -1.56
N LYS A 12 12.00 20.33 -2.15
CA LYS A 12 13.27 20.55 -1.43
C LYS A 12 13.33 21.95 -0.81
N LEU A 13 12.91 22.98 -1.54
CA LEU A 13 12.82 24.35 -1.01
C LEU A 13 11.86 24.44 0.18
N ILE A 14 10.75 23.70 0.16
CA ILE A 14 9.81 23.63 1.29
C ILE A 14 10.44 22.96 2.51
N LEU A 15 11.22 21.90 2.31
CA LEU A 15 11.92 21.21 3.39
C LEU A 15 13.03 22.06 4.01
N GLN A 16 13.70 22.90 3.21
CA GLN A 16 14.74 23.83 3.64
C GLN A 16 14.17 25.06 4.37
N GLY A 17 12.87 25.33 4.22
CA GLY A 17 12.21 26.50 4.81
C GLY A 17 12.20 27.74 3.91
N ASP A 18 12.84 27.68 2.74
CA ASP A 18 12.86 28.74 1.73
C ASP A 18 11.48 28.97 1.10
N MET A 19 10.57 28.00 1.23
CA MET A 19 9.18 28.11 0.82
C MET A 19 8.22 27.57 1.87
N GLY A 20 7.20 28.34 2.25
CA GLY A 20 6.26 27.92 3.30
C GLY A 20 5.23 26.87 2.89
N ARG A 21 4.94 26.74 1.58
CA ARG A 21 3.96 25.80 1.03
C ARG A 21 4.12 25.63 -0.48
N PHE A 22 3.58 24.55 -1.01
CA PHE A 22 3.45 24.35 -2.45
C PHE A 22 2.64 25.48 -3.11
N PRO A 23 2.98 25.87 -4.36
CA PRO A 23 2.23 26.86 -5.13
C PRO A 23 0.74 26.53 -5.21
N TYR A 24 -0.08 27.57 -5.20
CA TYR A 24 -1.53 27.40 -5.29
C TYR A 24 -1.91 26.78 -6.64
N GLY A 25 -2.78 25.76 -6.61
CA GLY A 25 -3.29 25.11 -7.82
C GLY A 25 -2.41 24.01 -8.41
N ILE A 26 -1.16 23.84 -7.94
CA ILE A 26 -0.20 22.88 -8.52
C ILE A 26 -0.75 21.44 -8.60
N TRP A 27 -1.57 21.03 -7.63
CA TRP A 27 -2.15 19.70 -7.57
C TRP A 27 -3.30 19.44 -8.56
N LYS A 28 -3.79 20.49 -9.24
CA LYS A 28 -4.88 20.39 -10.23
C LYS A 28 -4.37 20.24 -11.65
N GLU A 29 -3.05 20.29 -11.85
CA GLU A 29 -2.44 20.16 -13.17
C GLU A 29 -2.41 18.69 -13.59
N ASP A 30 -2.97 18.36 -14.76
CA ASP A 30 -3.07 16.96 -15.23
C ASP A 30 -1.70 16.27 -15.38
N SER A 31 -0.65 17.05 -15.67
CA SER A 31 0.72 16.55 -15.82
C SER A 31 1.42 16.26 -14.49
N ILE A 32 0.93 16.79 -13.36
CA ILE A 32 1.67 16.77 -12.09
C ILE A 32 1.87 15.35 -11.54
N LYS A 33 0.97 14.42 -11.88
CA LYS A 33 0.99 13.05 -11.37
C LYS A 33 2.29 12.32 -11.69
N LYS A 34 2.92 12.63 -12.84
CA LYS A 34 4.23 12.07 -13.20
C LYS A 34 5.34 12.60 -12.31
N GLU A 35 5.35 13.91 -12.03
CA GLU A 35 6.34 14.53 -11.15
C GLU A 35 6.18 14.12 -9.68
N CYS A 36 4.96 13.80 -9.25
CA CYS A 36 4.71 13.28 -7.90
C CYS A 36 5.52 12.01 -7.61
N VAL A 37 5.81 11.19 -8.62
CA VAL A 37 6.60 9.96 -8.46
C VAL A 37 7.99 10.28 -7.90
N ASP A 38 8.67 11.30 -8.43
CA ASP A 38 10.01 11.67 -7.99
C ASP A 38 10.01 12.24 -6.57
N VAL A 39 8.96 12.99 -6.22
CA VAL A 39 8.74 13.48 -4.86
C VAL A 39 8.53 12.32 -3.88
N ILE A 40 7.73 11.33 -4.26
CA ILE A 40 7.44 10.16 -3.41
C ILE A 40 8.68 9.30 -3.22
N ARG A 41 9.46 9.07 -4.28
CA ARG A 41 10.74 8.34 -4.19
C ARG A 41 11.71 9.07 -3.28
N TYR A 42 11.91 10.37 -3.48
CA TYR A 42 12.76 11.17 -2.60
C TYR A 42 12.28 11.13 -1.14
N PHE A 43 10.97 11.22 -0.92
CA PHE A 43 10.39 11.11 0.42
C PHE A 43 10.70 9.75 1.07
N VAL A 44 10.56 8.65 0.35
CA VAL A 44 10.85 7.32 0.89
C VAL A 44 12.35 7.11 1.09
N GLU A 45 13.15 7.40 0.08
CA GLU A 45 14.57 7.03 0.01
C GLU A 45 15.47 7.98 0.81
N ASN A 46 15.15 9.28 0.83
CA ASN A 46 16.00 10.28 1.47
C ASN A 46 15.45 10.78 2.81
N ILE A 47 14.13 10.76 3.02
CA ILE A 47 13.51 11.30 4.24
C ILE A 47 13.13 10.19 5.22
N LEU A 48 12.43 9.15 4.75
CA LEU A 48 12.10 8.01 5.61
C LEU A 48 13.28 7.07 5.82
N GLN A 49 14.15 6.95 4.81
CA GLN A 49 15.36 6.10 4.83
C GLN A 49 15.06 4.71 5.39
N CYS A 50 14.01 4.09 4.87
CA CYS A 50 13.54 2.80 5.30
C CYS A 50 13.75 1.74 4.23
N ASP A 51 13.85 0.49 4.69
CA ASP A 51 13.92 -0.65 3.78
C ASP A 51 12.59 -0.80 3.03
N GLN A 52 12.66 -1.39 1.83
CA GLN A 52 11.47 -1.55 0.98
C GLN A 52 10.33 -2.28 1.69
N GLU A 53 10.66 -3.29 2.50
CA GLU A 53 9.67 -4.08 3.24
C GLU A 53 8.96 -3.29 4.35
N GLU A 54 9.56 -2.20 4.84
CA GLU A 54 9.02 -1.34 5.89
C GLU A 54 8.15 -0.20 5.34
N ILE A 55 8.16 0.03 4.03
CA ILE A 55 7.43 1.14 3.39
C ILE A 55 5.94 1.13 3.78
N PRO A 56 5.20 0.00 3.77
CA PRO A 56 3.79 0.01 4.12
C PRO A 56 3.49 0.50 5.55
N GLN A 57 4.42 0.27 6.48
CA GLN A 57 4.27 0.66 7.89
C GLN A 57 4.85 2.04 8.18
N LYS A 58 5.87 2.49 7.42
CA LYS A 58 6.53 3.79 7.62
C LYS A 58 5.92 4.90 6.78
N ALA A 59 5.48 4.65 5.55
CA ALA A 59 4.85 5.64 4.67
C ALA A 59 3.37 5.91 5.03
N THR A 60 3.12 6.22 6.30
CA THR A 60 1.78 6.47 6.82
C THR A 60 1.26 7.85 6.42
N PHE A 61 -0.06 8.02 6.48
CA PHE A 61 -0.70 9.31 6.22
C PHE A 61 -0.17 10.42 7.15
N SER A 62 0.17 10.07 8.39
CA SER A 62 0.78 10.99 9.36
C SER A 62 2.16 11.47 8.88
N GLN A 63 2.99 10.58 8.32
CA GLN A 63 4.29 10.97 7.76
C GLN A 63 4.12 11.88 6.54
N PHE A 64 3.24 11.54 5.59
CA PHE A 64 2.95 12.42 4.45
C PHE A 64 2.47 13.80 4.92
N ARG A 65 1.66 13.88 5.97
CA ARG A 65 1.23 15.16 6.55
C ARG A 65 2.37 15.91 7.22
N LYS A 66 3.18 15.24 8.04
CA LYS A 66 4.35 15.81 8.72
C LYS A 66 5.30 16.47 7.74
N TYR A 67 5.56 15.82 6.61
CA TYR A 67 6.46 16.30 5.57
C TYR A 67 5.76 17.08 4.44
N ARG A 68 4.64 17.75 4.75
CA ARG A 68 3.94 18.70 3.86
C ARG A 68 3.36 18.13 2.56
N LEU A 69 3.32 16.81 2.41
CA LEU A 69 2.80 16.11 1.23
C LEU A 69 1.30 15.78 1.32
N TYR A 70 0.60 16.19 2.37
CA TYR A 70 -0.84 15.93 2.50
C TYR A 70 -1.67 16.48 1.32
N GLY A 71 -1.31 17.65 0.79
CA GLY A 71 -1.99 18.22 -0.39
C GLY A 71 -1.91 17.31 -1.61
N MET A 72 -0.74 16.69 -1.84
CA MET A 72 -0.53 15.72 -2.91
C MET A 72 -1.41 14.48 -2.69
N ILE A 73 -1.39 13.89 -1.50
CA ILE A 73 -2.21 12.70 -1.17
C ILE A 73 -3.71 12.98 -1.37
N LYS A 74 -4.19 14.13 -0.89
CA LYS A 74 -5.62 14.47 -0.98
C LYS A 74 -6.09 14.70 -2.41
N ASN A 75 -5.31 15.44 -3.21
CA ASN A 75 -5.78 15.93 -4.51
C ASN A 75 -5.35 15.04 -5.69
N VAL A 76 -4.26 14.28 -5.57
CA VAL A 76 -3.70 13.49 -6.69
C VAL A 76 -3.93 11.99 -6.51
N PHE A 77 -3.97 11.51 -5.26
CA PHE A 77 -4.00 10.08 -4.92
C PHE A 77 -5.20 9.69 -4.06
N ASN A 78 -6.34 10.37 -4.23
CA ASN A 78 -7.63 10.00 -3.61
C ASN A 78 -7.58 9.77 -2.10
N GLN A 79 -6.78 10.55 -1.37
CA GLN A 79 -6.55 10.36 0.08
C GLN A 79 -5.93 9.00 0.45
N SER A 80 -5.27 8.34 -0.49
CA SER A 80 -4.69 7.00 -0.36
C SER A 80 -3.16 7.07 -0.42
N THR A 81 -2.50 6.76 0.70
CA THR A 81 -1.04 6.59 0.72
C THR A 81 -0.59 5.39 -0.10
N TYR A 82 -1.40 4.34 -0.16
CA TYR A 82 -1.16 3.20 -1.05
C TYR A 82 -1.08 3.64 -2.51
N GLU A 83 -2.04 4.45 -3.00
CA GLU A 83 -2.02 4.89 -4.41
C GLU A 83 -0.79 5.74 -4.74
N ALA A 84 -0.33 6.56 -3.79
CA ALA A 84 0.91 7.30 -3.95
C ALA A 84 2.12 6.36 -4.04
N ILE A 85 2.24 5.40 -3.11
CA ILE A 85 3.36 4.46 -3.10
C ILE A 85 3.34 3.53 -4.31
N ASP A 86 2.18 3.00 -4.70
CA ASP A 86 2.03 2.13 -5.88
C ASP A 86 2.34 2.90 -7.18
N ALA A 87 2.08 4.20 -7.24
CA ALA A 87 2.52 5.01 -8.39
C ALA A 87 4.05 5.09 -8.50
N ALA A 88 4.76 5.15 -7.36
CA ALA A 88 6.23 5.23 -7.34
C ALA A 88 6.93 3.86 -7.43
N TYR A 89 6.28 2.82 -6.90
CA TYR A 89 6.74 1.43 -6.82
C TYR A 89 5.66 0.46 -7.34
N PRO A 90 5.36 0.47 -8.65
CA PRO A 90 4.21 -0.25 -9.20
C PRO A 90 4.23 -1.75 -8.92
N GLY A 91 3.13 -2.25 -8.36
CA GLY A 91 2.89 -3.67 -8.12
C GLY A 91 3.78 -4.30 -7.03
N ARG A 92 4.57 -3.50 -6.32
CA ARG A 92 5.47 -3.98 -5.26
C ARG A 92 4.77 -4.33 -3.97
N PHE A 93 3.68 -3.63 -3.65
CA PHE A 93 2.96 -3.78 -2.40
C PHE A 93 1.51 -4.12 -2.64
N LYS A 94 0.90 -4.85 -1.70
CA LYS A 94 -0.54 -5.07 -1.66
C LYS A 94 -1.19 -4.01 -0.80
N ARG A 95 -2.41 -3.62 -1.17
CA ARG A 95 -3.15 -2.55 -0.50
C ARG A 95 -3.37 -2.83 0.99
N TRP A 96 -3.54 -4.09 1.37
CA TRP A 96 -3.73 -4.52 2.77
C TRP A 96 -2.46 -4.52 3.62
N GLU A 97 -1.27 -4.35 3.03
CA GLU A 97 -0.03 -4.17 3.81
C GLU A 97 0.01 -2.81 4.51
N PHE A 98 -0.80 -1.84 4.05
CA PHE A 98 -0.85 -0.50 4.61
C PHE A 98 -1.88 -0.43 5.74
N GLY A 99 -1.48 0.16 6.88
CA GLY A 99 -2.31 0.24 8.08
C GLY A 99 -3.62 1.05 7.95
N ASN A 100 -3.84 1.72 6.82
CA ASN A 100 -5.08 2.44 6.51
C ASN A 100 -6.06 1.63 5.64
N TYR A 101 -5.79 0.35 5.37
CA TYR A 101 -6.73 -0.48 4.64
C TYR A 101 -7.99 -0.72 5.47
N SER A 102 -8.95 0.20 5.30
CA SER A 102 -10.14 0.24 6.13
C SER A 102 -10.96 -1.05 6.01
N ARG A 103 -11.67 -1.38 7.08
CA ARG A 103 -12.60 -2.51 7.17
C ARG A 103 -13.57 -2.59 5.99
N HIS A 104 -13.98 -1.44 5.43
CA HIS A 104 -14.92 -1.34 4.32
C HIS A 104 -14.33 -1.66 2.94
N ASN A 105 -13.00 -1.77 2.82
CA ASN A 105 -12.36 -2.10 1.54
C ASN A 105 -12.23 -3.60 1.32
N TRP A 106 -12.43 -4.43 2.36
CA TRP A 106 -12.34 -5.88 2.23
C TRP A 106 -13.54 -6.44 1.49
N THR A 107 -13.24 -7.35 0.56
CA THR A 107 -14.18 -8.28 -0.07
C THR A 107 -13.68 -9.71 0.17
N LYS A 108 -14.55 -10.71 -0.03
CA LYS A 108 -14.16 -12.13 0.09
C LYS A 108 -12.96 -12.47 -0.81
N ASP A 109 -12.94 -11.95 -2.03
CA ASP A 109 -11.82 -12.15 -2.98
C ASP A 109 -10.52 -11.51 -2.49
N SER A 110 -10.58 -10.27 -1.97
CA SER A 110 -9.38 -9.63 -1.43
C SER A 110 -8.87 -10.33 -0.16
N ALA A 111 -9.77 -10.84 0.68
CA ALA A 111 -9.41 -11.62 1.87
C ALA A 111 -8.70 -12.92 1.49
N ALA A 112 -9.25 -13.68 0.53
CA ALA A 112 -8.61 -14.90 0.01
C ALA A 112 -7.24 -14.60 -0.62
N ASN A 113 -7.11 -13.51 -1.37
CA ASN A 113 -5.82 -13.08 -1.94
C ASN A 113 -4.82 -12.67 -0.85
N ALA A 114 -5.25 -12.02 0.23
CA ALA A 114 -4.39 -11.69 1.36
C ALA A 114 -3.90 -12.95 2.10
N VAL A 115 -4.78 -13.95 2.29
CA VAL A 115 -4.38 -15.24 2.86
C VAL A 115 -3.37 -15.95 1.96
N LYS A 116 -3.60 -15.97 0.65
CA LYS A 116 -2.66 -16.52 -0.33
C LYS A 116 -1.30 -15.82 -0.27
N TRP A 117 -1.28 -14.49 -0.22
CA TRP A 117 -0.08 -13.69 -0.07
C TRP A 117 0.67 -14.02 1.24
N LEU A 118 -0.03 -14.16 2.37
CA LEU A 118 0.57 -14.54 3.64
C LEU A 118 1.26 -15.92 3.52
N ILE A 119 0.56 -16.91 2.96
CA ILE A 119 1.07 -18.28 2.84
C ILE A 119 2.28 -18.34 1.91
N GLN A 120 2.18 -17.75 0.72
CA GLN A 120 3.16 -17.96 -0.35
C GLN A 120 4.33 -16.96 -0.29
N GLU A 121 4.04 -15.69 -0.03
CA GLU A 121 5.03 -14.62 -0.12
C GLU A 121 5.68 -14.33 1.24
N LYS A 122 4.92 -14.35 2.34
CA LYS A 122 5.48 -14.06 3.68
C LYS A 122 6.01 -15.30 4.40
N LEU A 123 5.29 -16.43 4.33
CA LEU A 123 5.70 -17.66 4.99
C LEU A 123 6.49 -18.62 4.08
N GLY A 124 6.34 -18.49 2.76
CA GLY A 124 6.98 -19.39 1.79
C GLY A 124 6.48 -20.84 1.91
N TRP A 125 5.24 -21.05 2.34
CA TRP A 125 4.66 -22.37 2.60
C TRP A 125 3.81 -22.87 1.43
N SER A 126 3.67 -24.20 1.33
CA SER A 126 2.60 -24.81 0.54
C SER A 126 1.26 -24.66 1.27
N PHE A 127 0.16 -24.70 0.52
CA PHE A 127 -1.17 -24.68 1.13
C PHE A 127 -1.42 -25.86 2.07
N ASP A 128 -0.91 -27.05 1.74
CA ASP A 128 -1.04 -28.24 2.61
C ASP A 128 -0.30 -28.05 3.95
N LYS A 129 0.85 -27.39 3.92
CA LYS A 129 1.58 -27.04 5.14
C LYS A 129 0.81 -25.97 5.94
N ALA A 130 0.27 -24.96 5.27
CA ALA A 130 -0.51 -23.90 5.90
C ALA A 130 -1.79 -24.45 6.57
N GLU A 131 -2.48 -25.39 5.93
CA GLU A 131 -3.69 -26.01 6.47
C GLU A 131 -3.48 -26.70 7.82
N ASN A 132 -2.25 -27.17 8.09
CA ASN A 132 -1.89 -27.88 9.31
C ASN A 132 -1.11 -27.04 10.33
N ARG A 133 -0.55 -25.90 9.94
CA ARG A 133 0.38 -25.12 10.78
C ARG A 133 0.02 -23.65 10.96
N LEU A 134 -0.77 -23.08 10.06
CA LEU A 134 -1.16 -21.68 10.14
C LEU A 134 -2.08 -21.49 11.34
N THR A 135 -1.84 -20.46 12.12
CA THR A 135 -2.58 -20.15 13.35
C THR A 135 -3.28 -18.81 13.24
N THR A 136 -4.27 -18.57 14.11
CA THR A 136 -4.90 -17.25 14.24
C THR A 136 -3.86 -16.16 14.54
N GLN A 137 -2.87 -16.46 15.39
CA GLN A 137 -1.81 -15.52 15.75
C GLN A 137 -0.98 -15.08 14.55
N ASP A 138 -0.73 -15.96 13.58
CA ASP A 138 -0.03 -15.59 12.34
C ASP A 138 -0.79 -14.49 11.59
N PHE A 139 -2.12 -14.60 11.47
CA PHE A 139 -2.92 -13.54 10.84
C PHE A 139 -2.79 -12.21 11.58
N HIS A 140 -2.82 -12.20 12.91
CA HIS A 140 -2.64 -10.97 13.68
C HIS A 140 -1.24 -10.37 13.51
N ASN A 141 -0.20 -11.20 13.49
CA ASN A 141 1.19 -10.75 13.29
C ASN A 141 1.39 -10.04 11.94
N TYR A 142 0.59 -10.39 10.92
CA TYR A 142 0.63 -9.78 9.59
C TYR A 142 -0.55 -8.83 9.31
N GLY A 143 -1.27 -8.37 10.35
CA GLY A 143 -2.36 -7.39 10.20
C GLY A 143 -3.63 -7.91 9.53
N LEU A 144 -3.77 -9.23 9.38
CA LEU A 144 -4.88 -9.92 8.75
C LEU A 144 -5.90 -10.49 9.77
N GLY A 145 -5.78 -10.17 11.07
CA GLY A 145 -6.70 -10.65 12.10
C GLY A 145 -8.17 -10.29 11.81
N TYR A 146 -8.41 -9.06 11.36
CA TYR A 146 -9.75 -8.60 10.98
C TYR A 146 -10.41 -9.49 9.93
N ILE A 147 -9.68 -9.88 8.87
CA ILE A 147 -10.26 -10.70 7.81
C ILE A 147 -10.58 -12.11 8.29
N LEU A 148 -9.74 -12.66 9.18
CA LEU A 148 -9.96 -13.97 9.75
C LEU A 148 -11.22 -14.00 10.62
N GLU A 149 -11.41 -12.96 11.45
CA GLU A 149 -12.60 -12.81 12.28
C GLU A 149 -13.88 -12.61 11.45
N HIS A 150 -13.85 -11.73 10.45
CA HIS A 150 -15.07 -11.25 9.80
C HIS A 150 -15.49 -12.03 8.55
N TYR A 151 -14.54 -12.68 7.85
CA TYR A 151 -14.84 -13.44 6.62
C TYR A 151 -14.77 -14.94 6.81
N TYR A 152 -14.13 -15.39 7.89
CA TYR A 152 -13.86 -16.82 8.12
C TYR A 152 -14.25 -17.28 9.52
N GLU A 153 -14.82 -16.44 10.38
CA GLU A 153 -15.27 -16.82 11.73
C GLU A 153 -14.19 -17.54 12.56
N LEU A 154 -12.93 -17.07 12.43
CA LEU A 154 -11.73 -17.70 13.03
C LEU A 154 -11.38 -19.09 12.48
N ASP A 155 -12.04 -19.58 11.43
CA ASP A 155 -11.71 -20.81 10.74
C ASP A 155 -10.52 -20.60 9.78
N VAL A 156 -9.33 -20.89 10.31
CA VAL A 156 -8.08 -20.85 9.53
C VAL A 156 -8.10 -21.85 8.37
N LYS A 157 -8.73 -23.01 8.51
CA LYS A 157 -8.76 -24.01 7.43
C LYS A 157 -9.60 -23.51 6.28
N GLN A 158 -10.78 -22.95 6.54
CA GLN A 158 -11.62 -22.36 5.49
C GLN A 158 -10.89 -21.21 4.78
N ALA A 159 -10.18 -20.37 5.53
CA ALA A 159 -9.36 -19.30 4.96
C ALA A 159 -8.28 -19.84 4.00
N VAL A 160 -7.59 -20.92 4.39
CA VAL A 160 -6.60 -21.60 3.54
C VAL A 160 -7.25 -22.25 2.30
N GLN A 161 -8.43 -22.87 2.43
CA GLN A 161 -9.14 -23.46 1.28
C GLN A 161 -9.55 -22.40 0.26
N ASP A 162 -10.14 -21.29 0.70
CA ASP A 162 -10.56 -20.20 -0.18
C ASP A 162 -9.37 -19.54 -0.90
N ALA A 163 -8.20 -19.54 -0.28
CA ALA A 163 -6.95 -19.03 -0.86
C ALA A 163 -6.33 -19.96 -1.91
N LYS A 164 -6.70 -21.25 -1.93
CA LYS A 164 -6.17 -22.19 -2.92
C LYS A 164 -6.62 -21.77 -4.33
N PRO A 165 -5.72 -21.78 -5.33
CA PRO A 165 -6.12 -21.57 -6.71
C PRO A 165 -7.11 -22.66 -7.09
N HIS A 166 -8.35 -22.27 -7.39
CA HIS A 166 -9.34 -23.21 -7.87
C HIS A 166 -8.82 -23.74 -9.21
N ARG A 167 -8.68 -25.07 -9.34
CA ARG A 167 -8.36 -25.67 -10.65
C ARG A 167 -9.45 -25.19 -11.61
N GLY A 168 -9.11 -24.25 -12.49
CA GLY A 168 -10.03 -23.74 -13.48
C GLY A 168 -10.64 -24.93 -14.21
N LYS A 169 -11.97 -24.92 -14.38
CA LYS A 169 -12.59 -25.70 -15.44
C LYS A 169 -11.78 -25.40 -16.69
N LEU A 170 -11.02 -26.38 -17.17
CA LEU A 170 -10.44 -26.36 -18.49
C LEU A 170 -11.60 -26.00 -19.43
N LEU A 171 -11.60 -24.78 -19.94
CA LEU A 171 -12.42 -24.44 -21.09
C LEU A 171 -11.88 -25.30 -22.22
N ARG A 172 -12.45 -26.49 -22.37
CA ARG A 172 -12.29 -27.31 -23.57
C ARG A 172 -12.86 -26.46 -24.70
N ARG A 173 -11.95 -25.90 -25.50
CA ARG A 173 -12.28 -25.39 -26.83
C ARG A 173 -12.73 -26.54 -27.71
#